data_AF-A0A7C8YE00-F1
#
_entry.id   AF-A0A7C8YE00-F1
#
_cell.length_a   1.000
_cell.length_b   1.000
_cell.length_c   1.000
_cell.angle_alpha   90.00
_cell.angle_beta   90.00
_cell.angle_gamma   90.00
#
_symmetry.space_group_name_H-M   'P 1'
#
loop_
_entity.id
_entity.type
_entity.pdbx_description
1 polymer ?
#
loop_
_entity_poly.entity_id
_entity_poly.type
_entity_poly.pdbx_seq_one_letter_code
_entity_poly.pdbx_strand_id
1 'polypeptide(L)'
;DSAPELGLKCFFRAVEIIPTAQKMFSFLRDSDVPPENLKLTAHASNVFSIICESAVNLRKAGKVTVKGSNLKHLGEVHFKHGAIDEHFEVVRFAFLETIRDAVPEMWSA
;
A
#
# COMPACT_ATOMS: atom_id res chain seq x y z
N ASP A 1 -9.22 7.43 -13.31
CA ASP A 1 -8.25 6.38 -12.99
C ASP A 1 -8.94 5.08 -12.64
N SER A 2 -8.39 3.96 -13.09
CA SER A 2 -8.78 2.62 -12.63
C SER A 2 -8.22 2.31 -11.23
N ALA A 3 -8.76 1.31 -10.54
CA ALA A 3 -8.25 0.95 -9.21
C ALA A 3 -6.75 0.55 -9.21
N PRO A 4 -6.23 -0.21 -10.20
CA PRO A 4 -4.79 -0.48 -10.32
C PRO A 4 -3.95 0.80 -10.53
N GLU A 5 -4.42 1.75 -11.35
CA GLU A 5 -3.75 3.03 -11.56
C GLU A 5 -3.69 3.87 -10.28
N LEU A 6 -4.79 3.94 -9.52
CA LEU A 6 -4.82 4.64 -8.23
C LEU A 6 -3.88 3.98 -7.23
N GLY A 7 -3.85 2.65 -7.16
CA GLY A 7 -2.90 1.92 -6.33
C GLY A 7 -1.45 2.25 -6.69
N LEU A 8 -1.13 2.29 -7.98
CA LEU A 8 0.21 2.65 -8.44
C LEU A 8 0.56 4.11 -8.09
N LYS A 9 -0.36 5.06 -8.28
CA LYS A 9 -0.21 6.47 -7.88
C LYS A 9 0.05 6.62 -6.38
N CYS A 10 -0.64 5.84 -5.54
CA CYS A 10 -0.40 5.80 -4.09
C CYS A 10 1.05 5.41 -3.77
N PHE A 11 1.60 4.38 -4.41
CA PHE A 11 2.96 3.95 -4.15
C PHE A 11 4.02 4.89 -4.74
N PHE A 12 3.75 5.54 -5.88
CA PHE A 12 4.61 6.62 -6.36
C PHE A 12 4.70 7.75 -5.33
N ARG A 13 3.55 8.22 -4.82
CA ARG A 13 3.50 9.24 -3.76
C ARG A 13 4.27 8.83 -2.51
N ALA A 14 4.14 7.57 -2.07
CA ALA A 14 4.90 7.07 -0.92
C ALA A 14 6.42 7.08 -1.16
N VAL A 15 6.87 6.68 -2.36
CA VAL A 15 8.28 6.70 -2.75
C VAL A 15 8.81 8.13 -2.91
N GLU A 16 8.00 9.07 -3.38
CA GLU A 16 8.38 10.49 -3.44
C GLU A 16 8.63 11.09 -2.04
N ILE A 17 7.85 10.68 -1.04
CA ILE A 17 8.00 11.14 0.36
C ILE A 17 9.21 10.47 1.04
N ILE A 18 9.40 9.16 0.83
CA ILE A 18 10.56 8.42 1.34
C ILE A 18 11.28 7.73 0.17
N PRO A 19 12.20 8.42 -0.52
CA PRO A 19 12.93 7.84 -1.67
C PRO A 19 13.72 6.58 -1.31
N THR A 20 14.16 6.44 -0.06
CA THR A 20 14.85 5.23 0.41
C THR A 20 13.96 3.98 0.40
N ALA A 21 12.63 4.14 0.47
CA ALA A 21 11.68 3.03 0.43
C ALA A 21 11.65 2.34 -0.94
N GLN A 22 12.03 3.04 -2.03
CA GLN A 22 12.19 2.43 -3.35
C GLN A 22 13.11 1.22 -3.32
N LYS A 23 14.22 1.31 -2.58
CA LYS A 23 15.25 0.26 -2.50
C LYS A 23 14.79 -1.00 -1.76
N MET A 24 13.68 -0.91 -1.03
CA MET A 24 13.04 -2.06 -0.37
C MET A 24 12.37 -2.99 -1.39
N PHE A 25 11.92 -2.44 -2.52
CA PHE A 25 11.46 -3.23 -3.66
C PHE A 25 12.69 -3.75 -4.40
N SER A 26 12.94 -5.06 -4.31
CA SER A 26 14.10 -5.69 -4.95
C SER A 26 14.19 -5.44 -6.46
N PHE A 27 13.05 -5.22 -7.11
CA PHE A 27 12.95 -4.91 -8.54
C PHE A 27 13.13 -3.42 -8.88
N LEU A 28 13.37 -2.54 -7.89
CA LEU A 28 13.62 -1.10 -8.06
C LEU A 28 14.93 -0.63 -7.41
N ARG A 29 15.73 -1.57 -6.89
CA ARG A 29 16.93 -1.25 -6.09
C ARG A 29 17.95 -0.39 -6.85
N ASP A 30 18.12 -0.68 -8.13
CA ASP A 30 19.17 -0.11 -8.99
C ASP A 30 18.57 0.55 -10.25
N SER A 31 17.29 0.91 -10.22
CA SER A 31 16.57 1.47 -11.36
C SER A 31 15.54 2.51 -10.94
N ASP A 32 15.27 3.49 -11.79
CA ASP A 32 14.10 4.35 -11.63
C ASP A 32 12.80 3.53 -11.70
N VAL A 33 11.72 4.04 -11.12
CA VAL A 33 10.42 3.38 -11.13
C VAL A 33 9.70 3.71 -12.45
N PRO A 34 9.50 2.75 -13.37
CA PRO A 34 8.80 3.03 -14.62
C PRO A 34 7.34 3.41 -14.36
N PRO A 35 6.75 4.36 -15.12
CA PRO A 35 5.36 4.80 -14.95
C PRO A 35 4.32 3.69 -14.95
N GLU A 36 4.59 2.56 -15.62
CA GLU A 36 3.69 1.40 -15.74
C GLU A 36 4.26 0.14 -15.08
N ASN A 37 4.88 0.27 -13.91
CA ASN A 37 5.51 -0.86 -13.24
C ASN A 37 4.49 -1.92 -12.75
N LEU A 38 4.31 -2.98 -13.54
CA LEU A 38 3.38 -4.08 -13.25
C LEU A 38 3.60 -4.77 -11.90
N LYS A 39 4.85 -4.86 -11.41
CA LYS A 39 5.16 -5.46 -10.11
C LYS A 39 4.70 -4.57 -8.96
N LEU A 40 4.91 -3.26 -9.09
CA LEU A 40 4.44 -2.29 -8.11
C LEU A 40 2.91 -2.18 -8.14
N THR A 41 2.29 -2.21 -9.32
CA THR A 41 0.83 -2.27 -9.48
C THR A 41 0.24 -3.50 -8.78
N ALA A 42 0.85 -4.68 -8.95
CA ALA A 42 0.41 -5.90 -8.28
C ALA A 42 0.52 -5.81 -6.75
N HIS A 43 1.63 -5.25 -6.25
CA HIS A 43 1.80 -4.99 -4.82
C HIS A 43 0.72 -4.04 -4.30
N ALA A 44 0.49 -2.91 -4.97
CA ALA A 44 -0.51 -1.93 -4.60
C ALA A 44 -1.93 -2.52 -4.61
N SER A 45 -2.27 -3.31 -5.61
CA SER A 45 -3.57 -3.97 -5.73
C SER A 45 -3.84 -4.94 -4.57
N ASN A 46 -2.81 -5.69 -4.14
CA ASN A 46 -2.90 -6.57 -2.98
C ASN A 46 -3.08 -5.78 -1.68
N VAL A 47 -2.34 -4.67 -1.51
CA VAL A 47 -2.46 -3.80 -0.33
C VAL A 47 -3.87 -3.21 -0.23
N PHE A 48 -4.40 -2.67 -1.32
CA PHE A 48 -5.76 -2.11 -1.35
C PHE A 48 -6.82 -3.16 -1.06
N SER A 49 -6.68 -4.37 -1.64
CA SER A 49 -7.59 -5.49 -1.37
C SER A 49 -7.60 -5.87 0.12
N ILE A 50 -6.42 -6.01 0.73
CA ILE A 50 -6.29 -6.34 2.16
C ILE A 50 -6.89 -5.25 3.04
N ILE A 51 -6.71 -3.96 2.71
CA ILE A 51 -7.31 -2.84 3.45
C ILE A 51 -8.85 -2.91 3.36
N CYS A 52 -9.41 -3.09 2.16
CA CYS A 52 -10.84 -3.21 1.95
C CYS A 52 -11.44 -4.40 2.70
N GLU A 53 -10.81 -5.58 2.61
CA GLU A 53 -11.23 -6.77 3.36
C GLU A 53 -11.15 -6.55 4.87
N SER A 54 -10.10 -5.87 5.34
CA SER A 54 -9.93 -5.53 6.76
C SER A 54 -11.04 -4.61 7.25
N ALA A 55 -11.45 -3.62 6.46
CA ALA A 55 -12.59 -2.76 6.77
C ALA A 55 -13.90 -3.55 6.86
N VAL A 56 -14.14 -4.48 5.92
CA VAL A 56 -15.31 -5.38 5.97
C VAL A 56 -15.29 -6.26 7.22
N ASN A 57 -14.13 -6.82 7.58
CA ASN A 57 -13.96 -7.67 8.77
C ASN A 57 -14.18 -6.88 10.05
N LEU A 58 -13.62 -5.67 10.17
CA LEU A 58 -13.85 -4.77 11.30
C LEU A 58 -15.33 -4.46 11.47
N ARG A 59 -16.03 -4.14 10.37
CA ARG A 59 -17.49 -3.90 10.39
C ARG A 59 -18.29 -5.11 10.85
N LYS A 60 -17.94 -6.32 10.42
CA LYS A 60 -18.72 -7.54 10.68
C LYS A 60 -18.39 -8.22 12.01
N ALA A 61 -17.13 -8.21 12.40
CA ALA A 61 -16.60 -9.02 13.50
C ALA A 61 -15.90 -8.21 14.59
N GLY A 62 -15.78 -6.89 14.45
CA GLY A 62 -15.11 -6.01 15.42
C GLY A 62 -13.58 -6.18 15.48
N LYS A 63 -13.01 -6.99 14.58
CA LYS A 63 -11.57 -7.25 14.49
C LYS A 63 -11.18 -7.62 13.06
N VAL A 64 -9.92 -7.39 12.72
CA VAL A 64 -9.34 -7.85 11.45
C VAL A 64 -9.16 -9.36 11.50
N THR A 65 -9.78 -10.09 10.57
CA THR A 65 -9.72 -11.57 10.48
C THR A 65 -8.88 -12.03 9.29
N VAL A 66 -7.67 -11.48 9.13
CA VAL A 66 -6.68 -12.06 8.22
C VAL A 66 -6.25 -13.41 8.80
N LYS A 67 -6.27 -14.48 8.01
CA LYS A 67 -5.81 -15.81 8.45
C LYS A 67 -4.43 -15.68 9.10
N GLY A 68 -4.23 -16.22 10.30
CA GLY A 68 -2.98 -16.04 11.06
C GLY A 68 -1.71 -16.45 10.31
N SER A 69 -1.79 -17.50 9.46
CA SER A 69 -0.71 -17.90 8.55
C SER A 69 -0.33 -16.80 7.55
N ASN A 70 -1.32 -16.06 7.03
CA ASN A 70 -1.09 -14.97 6.09
C ASN A 70 -0.50 -13.76 6.81
N LEU A 71 -0.98 -13.42 8.02
CA LEU A 71 -0.46 -12.28 8.76
C LEU A 71 1.00 -12.49 9.19
N LYS A 72 1.36 -13.69 9.65
CA LYS A 72 2.76 -14.03 9.97
C LYS A 72 3.66 -13.92 8.74
N HIS A 73 3.22 -14.48 7.61
CA HIS A 73 3.98 -14.40 6.36
C HIS A 73 4.16 -12.95 5.89
N LEU A 74 3.11 -12.12 5.95
CA LEU A 74 3.20 -10.70 5.64
C LEU A 74 4.24 -10.02 6.55
N GLY A 75 4.18 -10.25 7.87
CA GLY A 75 5.16 -9.71 8.81
C GLY A 75 6.60 -10.12 8.46
N GLU A 76 6.84 -11.41 8.19
CA GLU A 76 8.15 -11.92 7.78
C GLU A 76 8.68 -11.25 6.50
N VAL A 77 7.84 -11.09 5.48
CA VAL A 77 8.23 -10.46 4.21
C VAL A 77 8.57 -9.00 4.40
N HIS A 78 7.75 -8.23 5.14
CA HIS A 78 7.99 -6.81 5.38
C HIS A 78 9.24 -6.60 6.26
N PHE A 79 9.41 -7.43 7.30
CA PHE A 79 10.60 -7.40 8.16
C PHE A 79 11.88 -7.68 7.37
N LYS A 80 11.88 -8.72 6.52
CA LYS A 80 13.03 -9.08 5.67
C LYS A 80 13.48 -7.94 4.76
N HIS A 81 12.56 -7.08 4.31
CA HIS A 81 12.85 -5.95 3.43
C HIS A 81 13.05 -4.62 4.18
N GLY A 82 13.13 -4.66 5.51
CA GLY A 82 13.44 -3.48 6.32
C GLY A 82 12.28 -2.50 6.51
N ALA A 83 11.04 -2.99 6.49
CA ALA A 83 9.89 -2.15 6.82
C ALA A 83 9.96 -1.73 8.30
N ILE A 84 9.79 -0.43 8.55
CA ILE A 84 9.72 0.20 9.87
C ILE A 84 8.43 1.02 9.94
N ASP A 85 8.06 1.46 11.15
CA ASP A 85 6.78 2.12 11.40
C ASP A 85 6.57 3.36 10.51
N GLU A 86 7.62 4.13 10.25
CA GLU A 86 7.60 5.30 9.37
C GLU A 86 7.13 4.97 7.95
N HIS A 87 7.49 3.79 7.42
CA HIS A 87 7.04 3.36 6.10
C HIS A 87 5.53 3.09 6.08
N PHE A 88 4.97 2.54 7.16
CA PHE A 88 3.53 2.31 7.26
C PHE A 88 2.76 3.62 7.36
N GLU A 89 3.26 4.60 8.12
CA GLU A 89 2.62 5.92 8.20
C GLU A 89 2.65 6.67 6.86
N VAL A 90 3.75 6.57 6.11
CA VAL A 90 3.83 7.21 4.78
C VAL A 90 2.91 6.53 3.78
N VAL A 91 2.82 5.19 3.78
CA VAL A 91 1.84 4.49 2.93
C VAL A 91 0.40 4.82 3.35
N ARG A 92 0.12 4.93 4.65
CA ARG A 92 -1.18 5.37 5.18
C ARG A 92 -1.53 6.78 4.70
N PHE A 93 -0.61 7.73 4.81
CA PHE A 93 -0.78 9.08 4.30
C PHE A 93 -1.05 9.07 2.79
N ALA A 94 -0.18 8.43 2.02
CA ALA A 94 -0.31 8.36 0.56
C ALA A 94 -1.64 7.73 0.14
N PHE A 95 -2.08 6.68 0.84
CA PHE A 95 -3.37 6.04 0.63
C PHE A 95 -4.54 7.00 0.84
N LEU A 96 -4.59 7.69 1.99
CA LEU A 96 -5.68 8.64 2.30
C LEU A 96 -5.73 9.79 1.29
N GLU A 97 -4.58 10.35 0.93
CA GLU A 97 -4.50 11.40 -0.10
C GLU A 97 -4.98 10.86 -1.45
N THR A 98 -4.61 9.63 -1.83
CA THR A 98 -5.05 9.05 -3.11
C THR A 98 -6.55 8.81 -3.15
N ILE A 99 -7.15 8.36 -2.04
CA ILE A 99 -8.61 8.21 -1.95
C ILE A 99 -9.28 9.59 -1.99
N ARG A 100 -8.79 10.58 -1.25
CA ARG A 100 -9.33 11.95 -1.27
C ARG A 100 -9.34 12.51 -2.69
N ASP A 101 -8.23 12.38 -3.42
CA ASP A 101 -8.10 12.90 -4.78
C ASP A 101 -9.00 12.13 -5.77
N ALA A 102 -9.23 10.84 -5.53
CA ALA A 102 -10.09 10.00 -6.38
C ALA A 102 -11.59 10.23 -6.16
N VAL A 103 -12.00 10.62 -4.95
CA VAL A 103 -13.41 10.81 -4.58
C VAL A 103 -13.65 12.12 -3.81
N PRO A 104 -13.27 13.29 -4.36
CA PRO A 104 -13.23 14.55 -3.61
C PRO A 104 -14.61 15.00 -3.09
N GLU A 105 -15.67 14.74 -3.85
CA GLU A 105 -17.04 15.10 -3.46
C GLU A 105 -17.60 14.23 -2.33
N MET A 106 -17.07 13.01 -2.17
CA MET A 106 -17.49 12.07 -1.11
C MET A 106 -16.56 12.11 0.11
N TRP A 107 -15.41 12.77 0.00
CA TRP A 107 -14.44 12.84 1.08
C TRP A 107 -14.92 13.76 2.21
N SER A 108 -14.76 13.32 3.45
CA SER A 108 -14.99 14.13 4.65
C SER A 108 -13.74 14.09 5.54
N ALA A 109 -13.38 15.25 6.09
CA ALA A 109 -12.19 15.44 6.93
C ALA A 109 -12.45 15.11 8.40
#